data_AF-A0A6L7X666-F1
#
_entry.id   AF-A0A6L7X666-F1
#
_cell.length_a   1.000
_cell.length_b   1.000
_cell.length_c   1.000
_cell.angle_alpha   90.00
_cell.angle_beta   90.00
_cell.angle_gamma   90.00
#
_symmetry.space_group_name_H-M   'P 1'
#
loop_
_entity.id
_entity.type
_entity.pdbx_description
1 polymer ?
#
loop_
_entity_poly.entity_id
_entity_poly.type
_entity_poly.pdbx_seq_one_letter_code
_entity_poly.pdbx_strand_id
1 'polypeptide(L)' 'MDPVTDVEDELRSQLLVSTVDKVFGWARRSSLWPAMFGLACCAIEMIATANSRYD' A
#
# COMPACT_ATOMS: atom_id res chain seq x y z
N MET A 1 -1.13 -29.75 29.24
CA MET A 1 -1.18 -29.50 27.78
C MET A 1 -2.56 -28.96 27.55
N ASP A 2 -2.64 -27.63 27.54
CA ASP A 2 -3.85 -26.90 27.88
C ASP A 2 -4.31 -26.28 26.56
N PRO A 3 -5.51 -26.62 26.05
CA PRO A 3 -5.94 -26.27 24.70
C PRO A 3 -6.16 -24.76 24.47
N VAL A 4 -5.99 -23.93 25.51
CA VAL A 4 -6.14 -22.48 25.46
C VAL A 4 -4.88 -21.79 24.94
N THR A 5 -3.68 -22.25 25.34
CA THR A 5 -2.42 -21.60 24.96
C THR A 5 -2.08 -21.79 23.48
N ASP A 6 -2.47 -22.92 22.89
CA ASP A 6 -2.24 -23.24 21.46
C ASP A 6 -3.04 -22.30 20.52
N VAL A 7 -4.26 -21.91 20.94
CA VAL A 7 -5.14 -21.01 20.19
C VAL A 7 -4.63 -19.56 20.26
N GLU A 8 -4.04 -19.15 21.37
CA GLU A 8 -3.49 -17.80 21.55
C GLU A 8 -2.24 -17.56 20.68
N ASP A 9 -1.39 -18.57 20.52
CA ASP A 9 -0.19 -18.50 19.67
C ASP A 9 -0.53 -18.46 18.18
N GLU A 10 -1.53 -19.26 17.74
CA GLU A 10 -2.05 -19.22 16.36
C GLU A 10 -2.66 -17.84 16.05
N LEU A 11 -3.44 -17.28 16.99
CA LEU A 11 -4.05 -15.95 16.84
C LEU A 11 -2.98 -14.84 16.81
N ARG A 12 -1.94 -14.93 17.65
CA ARG A 12 -0.79 -14.02 17.61
C ARG A 12 -0.08 -14.07 16.26
N SER A 13 0.15 -15.27 15.72
CA SER A 13 0.76 -15.45 14.40
C SER A 13 -0.06 -14.77 13.29
N GLN A 14 -1.38 -14.98 13.28
CA GLN A 14 -2.26 -14.37 12.28
C GLN A 14 -2.33 -12.84 12.39
N LEU A 15 -2.32 -12.29 13.61
CA LEU A 15 -2.27 -10.84 13.82
C LEU A 15 -0.97 -10.23 13.31
N LEU A 16 0.16 -10.92 13.51
CA LEU A 16 1.46 -10.49 12.98
C LEU A 16 1.46 -10.49 11.45
N VAL A 17 0.98 -11.56 10.81
CA VAL A 17 0.86 -11.66 9.34
C VAL A 17 -0.05 -10.56 8.79
N SER A 18 -1.19 -10.30 9.43
CA SER A 18 -2.13 -9.25 8.99
C SER A 18 -1.52 -7.84 9.09
N THR A 19 -0.65 -7.61 10.06
CA THR A 19 0.01 -6.33 10.26
C THR A 19 1.07 -6.11 9.19
N VAL A 20 1.84 -7.14 8.86
CA VAL A 20 2.82 -7.12 7.78
C VAL A 20 2.14 -6.86 6.43
N ASP A 21 1.03 -7.53 6.15
CA ASP A 21 0.26 -7.30 4.91
C ASP A 21 -0.25 -5.86 4.80
N LYS A 22 -0.77 -5.29 5.90
CA LYS A 22 -1.19 -3.88 5.96
C LYS A 22 -0.04 -2.92 5.66
N VAL A 23 1.14 -3.15 6.22
CA VAL A 23 2.32 -2.32 5.97
C VAL A 23 2.78 -2.45 4.52
N PHE A 24 2.80 -3.65 3.95
CA PHE A 24 3.14 -3.87 2.54
C PHE A 24 2.11 -3.24 1.58
N GLY A 25 0.82 -3.29 1.91
CA GLY A 25 -0.24 -2.60 1.17
C GLY A 25 -0.08 -1.08 1.21
N TRP A 26 0.21 -0.54 2.40
CA TRP A 26 0.49 0.88 2.57
C TRP A 26 1.74 1.32 1.80
N ALA A 27 2.82 0.55 1.87
CA ALA A 27 4.07 0.82 1.17
C ALA A 27 3.85 0.94 -0.35
N ARG A 28 3.16 -0.03 -0.97
CA ARG A 28 2.85 -0.01 -2.41
C ARG A 28 1.99 1.18 -2.81
N ARG A 29 1.01 1.56 -1.98
CA ARG A 29 0.15 2.72 -2.25
C ARG A 29 0.90 4.05 -2.09
N SER A 30 1.82 4.13 -1.13
CA SER A 30 2.58 5.35 -0.84
C SER A 30 3.69 5.64 -1.86
N SER A 31 4.15 4.62 -2.58
CA SER A 31 5.27 4.71 -3.53
C SER A 31 4.85 4.35 -4.96
N LEU A 32 3.71 4.87 -5.41
CA LEU A 32 3.28 4.73 -6.78
C LEU A 32 4.19 5.57 -7.67
N TRP A 33 4.91 4.93 -8.60
CA TRP A 33 5.71 5.63 -9.61
C TRP A 33 4.90 5.73 -10.91
N PRO A 34 4.30 6.90 -11.21
CA PRO A 34 3.40 7.02 -12.35
C PRO A 34 4.22 6.96 -13.64
N ALA A 35 3.96 5.95 -14.47
CA ALA A 35 4.51 5.92 -15.82
C ALA A 35 3.73 6.93 -16.69
N MET A 36 4.37 8.04 -17.04
CA MET A 36 3.73 9.09 -17.85
C MET A 36 3.50 8.60 -19.29
N PHE A 37 2.24 8.43 -19.67
CA PHE A 37 1.82 8.10 -21.03
C PHE A 37 0.85 9.17 -21.56
N GLY A 38 1.37 10.04 -22.42
CA GLY A 38 0.64 11.20 -22.92
C GLY A 38 0.35 11.10 -24.41
N LEU A 39 -0.88 10.72 -24.78
CA LEU A 39 -1.30 10.60 -26.18
C LEU A 39 -2.03 11.84 -26.74
N ALA A 40 -2.54 12.73 -25.88
CA ALA A 40 -3.38 13.86 -26.26
C ALA A 40 -3.32 15.00 -25.22
N CYS A 41 -4.28 15.92 -25.24
CA CYS A 41 -4.38 17.05 -24.30
C CYS A 41 -4.38 16.62 -22.81
N CYS A 42 -4.91 15.44 -22.49
CA CYS A 42 -4.91 14.90 -21.12
C CYS A 42 -3.48 14.70 -20.56
N ALA A 43 -2.46 14.62 -21.42
CA ALA A 43 -1.07 14.55 -20.99
C ALA A 43 -0.64 15.81 -20.24
N ILE A 44 -1.12 16.98 -20.66
CA ILE A 44 -0.73 18.28 -20.10
C ILE A 44 -1.35 18.44 -18.70
N GLU A 45 -2.60 17.98 -18.53
CA GLU A 45 -3.26 17.92 -17.22
C GLU A 45 -2.52 16.99 -16.25
N MET A 46 -2.09 15.82 -16.72
CA MET A 46 -1.36 14.84 -15.91
C MET A 46 0.02 15.36 -15.46
N ILE A 47 0.73 16.09 -16.32
CA ILE A 47 2.02 16.72 -15.99
C ILE A 47 1.81 17.86 -14.99
N ALA A 48 0.74 18.64 -15.13
CA ALA A 48 0.42 19.70 -14.20
C ALA A 48 0.15 19.15 -12.79
N THR A 49 -0.58 18.04 -12.66
CA THR A 49 -0.82 17.39 -11.36
C THR A 49 0.43 16.83 -10.67
N ALA A 50 1.52 16.60 -11.41
CA ALA A 50 2.79 16.14 -10.85
C ALA A 50 3.77 17.30 -10.52
N ASN A 51 3.40 18.55 -10.81
CA ASN A 51 4.20 19.74 -10.52
C ASN A 51 3.87 20.28 -9.12
N SER A 52 4.79 20.98 -8.47
CA SER A 52 4.68 21.60 -7.14
C SER A 52 3.48 22.53 -6.92
N ARG A 53 2.78 22.91 -7.99
CA ARG A 53 1.54 23.68 -7.89
C ARG A 53 0.33 22.81 -7.52
N TYR A 54 0.40 21.52 -7.83
CA TYR A 54 -0.66 20.54 -7.65
C TYR A 54 -0.19 19.24 -6.94
N ASP A 55 1.09 19.16 -6.56
CA ASP A 55 1.63 18.26 -5.53
C ASP A 55 0.95 18.50 -4.16
#